data_AF-A0A090VJ22-F1
#
_entry.id   AF-A0A090VJ22-F1
#
_cell.length_a   1.000
_cell.length_b   1.000
_cell.length_c   1.000
_cell.angle_alpha   90.00
_cell.angle_beta   90.00
_cell.angle_gamma   90.00
#
_symmetry.space_group_name_H-M   'P 1'
#
loop_
_entity.id
_entity.type
_entity.pdbx_description
1 polymer ?
#
loop_
_entity_poly.entity_id
_entity_poly.type
_entity_poly.pdbx_seq_one_letter_code
_entity_poly.pdbx_strand_id
1 'polypeptide(L)'
;MEREDPMSFIIDELNFNEEQLEAVQILNREHRQNMMRNNSGIKKMKDALFSKLSETDLDSNVVDSLARTIALKEMEFDKMAFYHFRDIQELCNAEQKEKFKSIIKQALQKGPNNREGGPDQEGRDRNGPPPPRMGGEHEGDRQCINIKEKTFILSVFFL
;
A
#
# COMPACT_ATOMS: atom_id res chain seq x y z
N MET A 1 16.46 -3.16 8.61
CA MET A 1 15.68 -1.90 8.63
C MET A 1 14.31 -2.27 9.15
N GLU A 2 14.04 -1.99 10.42
CA GLU A 2 12.65 -1.90 10.88
C GLU A 2 12.02 -0.76 10.07
N ARG A 3 11.02 -1.08 9.25
CA ARG A 3 10.23 -0.04 8.64
C ARG A 3 9.40 0.55 9.77
N GLU A 4 9.58 1.85 10.01
CA GLU A 4 8.72 2.60 10.91
C GLU A 4 7.28 2.33 10.49
N ASP A 5 6.46 1.84 11.44
CA ASP A 5 5.04 1.68 11.23
C ASP A 5 4.53 3.03 10.71
N PRO A 6 3.95 3.15 9.51
CA PRO A 6 3.59 4.46 8.99
C PRO A 6 2.37 5.04 9.72
N MET A 7 1.91 4.40 10.80
CA MET A 7 1.03 4.96 11.82
C MET A 7 1.77 5.63 12.98
N SER A 8 3.09 5.44 13.13
CA SER A 8 3.89 6.05 14.19
C SER A 8 3.71 7.56 14.23
N PHE A 9 3.67 8.20 13.05
CA PHE A 9 3.46 9.65 12.96
C PHE A 9 2.09 10.10 13.49
N ILE A 10 1.04 9.26 13.40
CA ILE A 10 -0.30 9.59 13.94
C ILE A 10 -0.29 9.51 15.46
N ILE A 11 0.40 8.50 16.01
CA ILE A 11 0.55 8.32 17.46
C ILE A 11 1.31 9.51 18.05
N ASP A 12 2.40 9.92 17.41
CA ASP A 12 3.25 11.03 17.84
C ASP A 12 2.49 12.37 17.80
N GLU A 13 1.71 12.62 16.74
CA GLU A 13 0.99 13.89 16.55
C GLU A 13 -0.21 14.04 17.51
N LEU A 14 -0.83 12.93 17.92
CA LEU A 14 -2.03 12.93 18.76
C LEU A 14 -1.75 12.97 20.27
N ASN A 15 -0.49 12.76 20.68
CA ASN A 15 -0.08 12.74 22.10
C ASN A 15 -1.04 11.88 22.95
N PHE A 16 -1.19 10.61 22.57
CA PHE A 16 -2.02 9.67 23.32
C PHE A 16 -1.53 9.52 24.76
N ASN A 17 -2.46 9.37 25.69
CA ASN A 17 -2.13 8.97 27.06
C ASN A 17 -1.74 7.48 27.10
N GLU A 18 -1.28 6.99 28.25
CA GLU A 18 -0.78 5.63 28.40
C GLU A 18 -1.83 4.56 28.07
N GLU A 19 -3.07 4.74 28.52
CA GLU A 19 -4.20 3.83 28.24
C GLU A 19 -4.55 3.79 26.74
N GLN A 20 -4.59 4.96 26.09
CA GLN A 20 -4.84 5.09 24.65
C GLN A 20 -3.71 4.43 23.85
N LEU A 21 -2.45 4.61 24.28
CA LEU A 21 -1.28 4.06 23.62
C LEU A 21 -1.27 2.53 23.66
N GLU A 22 -1.58 1.92 24.81
CA GLU A 22 -1.73 0.47 24.92
C GLU A 22 -2.84 -0.07 23.99
N ALA A 23 -4.00 0.60 23.99
CA ALA A 23 -5.11 0.22 23.13
C ALA A 23 -4.76 0.33 21.62
N VAL A 24 -4.10 1.40 21.20
CA VAL A 24 -3.66 1.58 19.81
C VAL A 24 -2.62 0.52 19.41
N GLN A 25 -1.69 0.16 20.30
CA GLN A 25 -0.71 -0.90 19.99
C GLN A 25 -1.37 -2.26 19.73
N ILE A 26 -2.43 -2.59 20.47
CA ILE A 26 -3.22 -3.80 20.24
C ILE A 26 -3.90 -3.74 18.87
N LEU A 27 -4.58 -2.62 18.57
CA LEU A 27 -5.24 -2.41 17.28
C LEU A 27 -4.25 -2.50 16.10
N ASN A 28 -3.06 -1.90 16.21
CA ASN A 28 -2.04 -1.95 15.17
C ASN A 28 -1.54 -3.38 14.93
N ARG A 29 -1.32 -4.15 16.01
CA ARG A 29 -0.87 -5.53 15.91
C ARG A 29 -1.89 -6.40 15.19
N GLU A 30 -3.16 -6.30 15.58
CA GLU A 30 -4.25 -7.05 14.95
C GLU A 30 -4.45 -6.64 13.50
N HIS A 31 -4.47 -5.33 13.21
CA HIS A 31 -4.59 -4.81 11.86
C HIS A 31 -3.46 -5.34 10.96
N ARG A 32 -2.21 -5.25 11.40
CA ARG A 32 -1.06 -5.76 10.64
C ARG A 32 -1.19 -7.25 10.32
N GLN A 33 -1.57 -8.08 11.29
CA GLN A 33 -1.74 -9.51 11.06
C GLN A 33 -2.86 -9.80 10.05
N ASN A 34 -3.99 -9.09 10.17
CA ASN A 34 -5.14 -9.24 9.26
C ASN A 34 -4.79 -8.80 7.84
N MET A 35 -4.10 -7.67 7.67
CA MET A 35 -3.63 -7.18 6.37
C MET A 35 -2.65 -8.14 5.72
N MET A 36 -1.67 -8.67 6.48
CA MET A 36 -0.72 -9.66 5.98
C MET A 36 -1.42 -10.93 5.50
N ARG A 37 -2.37 -11.45 6.30
CA ARG A 37 -3.15 -12.64 5.94
C ARG A 37 -3.96 -12.40 4.67
N ASN A 38 -4.68 -11.28 4.58
CA ASN A 38 -5.50 -10.97 3.42
C ASN A 38 -4.66 -10.82 2.14
N ASN A 39 -3.55 -10.08 2.21
CA ASN A 39 -2.66 -9.86 1.07
C ASN A 39 -1.99 -11.16 0.60
N SER A 40 -1.64 -12.06 1.53
CA SER A 40 -1.14 -13.39 1.17
C SER A 40 -2.17 -14.21 0.39
N GLY A 41 -3.46 -14.07 0.72
CA GLY A 41 -4.56 -14.70 -0.01
C GLY A 41 -4.73 -14.11 -1.41
N ILE A 42 -4.73 -12.77 -1.52
CA ILE A 42 -4.78 -12.06 -2.81
C ILE A 42 -3.64 -12.52 -3.73
N LYS A 43 -2.41 -12.60 -3.20
CA LYS A 43 -1.26 -13.06 -3.98
C LYS A 43 -1.46 -14.47 -4.52
N LYS A 44 -1.84 -15.42 -3.66
CA LYS A 44 -2.09 -16.83 -4.08
C LYS A 44 -3.17 -16.94 -5.16
N MET A 45 -4.24 -16.15 -5.07
CA MET A 45 -5.31 -16.17 -6.07
C MET A 45 -4.88 -15.51 -7.38
N LYS A 46 -4.07 -14.44 -7.33
CA LYS A 46 -3.47 -13.84 -8.53
C LYS A 46 -2.52 -14.83 -9.20
N ASP A 47 -1.67 -15.52 -8.44
CA ASP A 47 -0.79 -16.58 -8.96
C ASP A 47 -1.61 -17.69 -9.64
N ALA A 48 -2.70 -18.15 -9.01
CA ALA A 48 -3.61 -19.14 -9.57
C ALA A 48 -4.39 -18.66 -10.80
N LEU A 49 -4.74 -17.38 -10.86
CA LEU A 49 -5.40 -16.76 -12.02
C LEU A 49 -4.45 -16.73 -13.21
N PHE A 50 -3.21 -16.26 -13.01
CA PHE A 50 -2.24 -16.15 -14.09
C PHE A 50 -1.64 -17.51 -14.51
N SER A 51 -1.65 -18.52 -13.65
CA SER A 51 -1.28 -19.88 -14.06
C SER A 51 -2.25 -20.48 -15.09
N LYS A 52 -3.45 -19.93 -15.25
CA LYS A 52 -4.41 -20.36 -16.29
C LYS A 52 -3.98 -20.00 -17.71
N LEU A 53 -3.02 -19.08 -17.88
CA LEU A 53 -2.51 -18.70 -19.20
C LEU A 53 -1.79 -19.84 -19.93
N SER A 54 -1.32 -20.87 -19.22
CA SER A 54 -0.67 -22.05 -19.82
C SER A 54 -1.64 -23.18 -20.18
N GLU A 55 -2.94 -23.04 -19.90
CA GLU A 55 -3.94 -24.08 -20.19
C GLU A 55 -4.39 -24.03 -21.65
N THR A 56 -4.46 -25.18 -22.31
CA THR A 56 -4.87 -25.29 -23.72
C THR A 56 -6.38 -25.06 -23.89
N ASP A 57 -7.17 -25.54 -22.93
CA ASP A 57 -8.63 -25.34 -22.88
C ASP A 57 -8.97 -24.52 -21.64
N LEU A 58 -9.15 -23.20 -21.83
CA LEU A 58 -9.46 -22.27 -20.75
C LEU A 58 -10.95 -22.27 -20.44
N ASP A 59 -11.32 -22.63 -19.20
CA ASP A 59 -12.69 -22.44 -18.69
C ASP A 59 -12.88 -21.00 -18.19
N SER A 60 -13.72 -20.23 -18.87
CA SER A 60 -14.04 -18.85 -18.49
C SER A 60 -14.68 -18.75 -17.10
N ASN A 61 -15.43 -19.78 -16.65
CA ASN A 61 -16.05 -19.77 -15.33
C ASN A 61 -15.00 -19.79 -14.20
N VAL A 62 -13.88 -20.48 -14.42
CA VAL A 62 -12.77 -20.53 -13.46
C VAL A 62 -12.09 -19.16 -13.35
N VAL A 63 -11.88 -18.49 -14.49
CA VAL A 63 -11.32 -17.13 -14.55
C VAL A 63 -12.22 -16.15 -13.80
N ASP A 64 -13.53 -16.15 -14.09
CA ASP A 64 -14.50 -15.27 -13.45
C ASP A 64 -14.59 -15.50 -11.94
N SER A 65 -14.56 -16.77 -11.51
CA SER A 65 -14.59 -17.15 -10.10
C SER A 65 -13.35 -16.62 -9.35
N LEU A 66 -12.16 -16.81 -9.92
CA LEU A 66 -10.91 -16.31 -9.35
C LEU A 66 -10.89 -14.78 -9.28
N ALA A 67 -11.29 -14.10 -10.37
CA ALA A 67 -11.36 -12.65 -10.44
C ALA A 67 -12.35 -12.08 -9.40
N ARG A 68 -13.53 -12.69 -9.27
CA ARG A 68 -14.51 -12.30 -8.24
C ARG A 68 -13.96 -12.46 -6.84
N THR A 69 -13.27 -13.57 -6.56
CA THR A 69 -12.70 -13.82 -5.22
C THR A 69 -11.59 -12.82 -4.90
N ILE A 70 -10.75 -12.45 -5.87
CA ILE A 70 -9.76 -11.38 -5.73
C ILE A 70 -10.44 -10.05 -5.39
N ALA A 71 -11.48 -9.66 -6.14
CA ALA A 71 -12.21 -8.41 -5.90
C ALA A 71 -12.86 -8.37 -4.50
N LEU A 72 -13.43 -9.49 -4.03
CA LEU A 72 -13.97 -9.58 -2.67
C LEU A 72 -12.89 -9.38 -1.60
N LYS A 73 -11.69 -9.91 -1.83
CA LYS A 73 -10.56 -9.78 -0.90
C LYS A 73 -9.95 -8.38 -0.92
N GLU A 74 -9.94 -7.72 -2.07
CA GLU A 74 -9.57 -6.30 -2.17
C GLU A 74 -10.59 -5.41 -1.45
N MET A 75 -11.90 -5.69 -1.59
CA MET A 75 -12.93 -5.02 -0.80
C MET A 75 -12.75 -5.24 0.72
N GLU A 76 -12.40 -6.45 1.15
CA GLU A 76 -12.10 -6.73 2.56
C GLU A 76 -10.87 -5.93 3.05
N PHE A 77 -9.83 -5.80 2.22
CA PHE A 77 -8.65 -5.01 2.53
C PHE A 77 -8.99 -3.54 2.80
N ASP A 78 -9.78 -2.92 1.91
CA ASP A 78 -10.20 -1.53 2.06
C ASP A 78 -11.04 -1.32 3.32
N LYS A 79 -11.94 -2.27 3.62
CA LYS A 79 -12.73 -2.26 4.86
C LYS A 79 -11.84 -2.36 6.10
N MET A 80 -10.86 -3.26 6.11
CA MET A 80 -9.92 -3.42 7.24
C MET A 80 -9.16 -2.12 7.52
N ALA A 81 -8.71 -1.41 6.48
CA ALA A 81 -8.05 -0.11 6.63
C ALA A 81 -9.00 0.94 7.19
N PHE A 82 -10.21 1.06 6.64
CA PHE A 82 -11.21 2.01 7.11
C PHE A 82 -11.58 1.79 8.59
N TYR A 83 -11.89 0.54 8.97
CA TYR A 83 -12.29 0.24 10.35
C TYR A 83 -11.13 0.44 11.32
N HIS A 84 -9.90 0.14 10.94
CA HIS A 84 -8.74 0.41 11.79
C HIS A 84 -8.59 1.90 12.14
N PHE A 85 -8.72 2.79 11.15
CA PHE A 85 -8.71 4.23 11.40
C PHE A 85 -9.90 4.69 12.25
N ARG A 86 -11.07 4.09 12.05
CA ARG A 86 -12.25 4.37 12.87
C ARG A 86 -12.03 3.96 14.32
N ASP A 87 -11.48 2.78 14.58
CA ASP A 87 -11.24 2.28 15.93
C ASP A 87 -10.24 3.19 16.67
N ILE A 88 -9.19 3.66 15.99
CA ILE A 88 -8.26 4.66 16.53
C ILE A 88 -8.98 5.99 16.83
N GLN A 89 -9.82 6.46 15.90
CA GLN A 89 -10.62 7.67 16.11
C GLN A 89 -11.54 7.56 17.33
N GLU A 90 -12.07 6.37 17.61
CA GLU A 90 -12.95 6.12 18.76
C GLU A 90 -12.19 6.22 20.10
N LEU A 91 -10.88 5.91 20.13
CA LEU A 91 -10.01 6.11 21.30
C LEU A 91 -9.69 7.59 21.56
N CYS A 92 -9.77 8.45 20.55
CA CYS A 92 -9.45 9.87 20.67
C CYS A 92 -10.49 10.65 21.52
N ASN A 93 -10.01 11.59 22.33
CA ASN A 93 -10.85 12.62 22.93
C ASN A 93 -11.29 13.69 21.90
N ALA A 94 -12.10 14.66 22.33
CA ALA A 94 -12.66 15.68 21.42
C ALA A 94 -11.59 16.49 20.68
N GLU A 95 -10.51 16.89 21.35
CA GLU A 95 -9.41 17.66 20.74
C GLU A 95 -8.60 16.79 19.77
N GLN A 96 -8.30 15.56 20.17
CA GLN A 96 -7.58 14.59 19.35
C GLN A 96 -8.37 14.22 18.08
N LYS A 97 -9.70 14.16 18.14
CA LYS A 97 -10.55 13.86 16.96
C LYS A 97 -10.43 14.93 15.87
N GLU A 98 -10.37 16.20 16.25
CA GLU A 98 -10.17 17.30 15.28
C GLU A 98 -8.78 17.25 14.65
N LYS A 99 -7.74 16.98 15.45
CA LYS A 99 -6.37 16.76 14.96
C LYS A 99 -6.29 15.55 14.01
N PHE A 100 -6.87 14.42 14.40
CA PHE A 100 -6.91 13.19 13.60
C PHE A 100 -7.55 13.43 12.23
N LYS A 101 -8.68 14.15 12.18
CA LYS A 101 -9.35 14.50 10.91
C LYS A 101 -8.45 15.33 9.98
N SER A 102 -7.69 16.28 10.55
CA SER A 102 -6.72 17.06 9.78
C SER A 102 -5.59 16.20 9.23
N ILE A 103 -5.03 15.32 10.07
CA ILE A 103 -3.96 14.40 9.71
C ILE A 103 -4.38 13.48 8.56
N ILE A 104 -5.52 12.79 8.68
CA ILE A 104 -6.02 11.88 7.64
C ILE A 104 -6.27 12.64 6.32
N LYS A 105 -6.85 13.85 6.39
CA LYS A 105 -7.06 14.67 5.19
C LYS A 105 -5.74 15.03 4.51
N GLN A 106 -4.70 15.37 5.27
CA GLN A 106 -3.38 15.68 4.72
C GLN A 106 -2.70 14.45 4.11
N ALA A 107 -2.79 13.29 4.78
CA ALA A 107 -2.25 12.04 4.27
C ALA A 107 -2.88 11.63 2.93
N LEU A 108 -4.20 11.80 2.80
CA LEU A 108 -4.93 11.54 1.55
C LEU A 108 -4.59 12.54 0.42
N GLN A 109 -4.26 13.79 0.76
CA GLN A 109 -3.90 14.84 -0.20
C GLN A 109 -2.46 14.70 -0.71
N LYS A 110 -1.52 14.25 0.14
CA LYS A 110 -0.11 14.01 -0.20
C LYS A 110 0.09 12.68 -0.94
N GLY A 111 -0.78 12.36 -1.88
CA GLY A 111 -0.66 11.17 -2.71
C GLY A 111 0.73 11.04 -3.37
N PRO A 112 1.07 9.88 -3.97
CA PRO A 112 2.41 9.52 -4.42
C PRO A 112 3.05 10.51 -5.41
N ASN A 113 2.22 11.39 -6.00
CA ASN A 113 2.58 12.37 -7.01
C ASN A 113 3.16 13.67 -6.42
N ASN A 114 3.21 13.82 -5.08
CA ASN A 114 3.79 15.00 -4.43
C ASN A 114 5.14 14.71 -3.74
N ARG A 115 5.85 13.66 -4.18
CA ARG A 115 7.31 13.70 -4.09
C ARG A 115 7.77 14.82 -5.02
N GLU A 116 7.85 16.03 -4.47
CA GLU A 116 8.68 17.09 -5.03
C GLU A 116 9.95 16.44 -5.55
N GLY A 117 10.22 16.64 -6.84
CA GLY A 117 11.43 16.13 -7.48
C GLY A 117 12.60 16.36 -6.54
N GLY A 118 13.30 15.27 -6.21
CA GLY A 118 14.54 15.37 -5.44
C GLY A 118 15.41 16.43 -6.11
N PRO A 119 16.15 17.24 -5.32
CA PRO A 119 16.88 18.38 -5.85
C PRO A 119 17.71 17.90 -7.04
N ASP A 120 17.50 18.56 -8.19
CA ASP A 120 18.36 18.44 -9.35
C ASP A 120 19.80 18.50 -8.83
N GLN A 121 20.51 17.36 -8.88
CA GLN A 121 21.95 17.35 -8.69
C GLN A 121 22.57 17.94 -9.96
N GLU A 122 22.36 19.24 -10.19
CA GLU A 122 23.20 20.07 -11.03
C GLU A 122 24.57 20.17 -10.35
N GLY A 123 25.41 19.16 -10.55
CA GLY A 123 26.75 19.17 -9.95
C GLY A 123 27.57 17.90 -10.05
N ARG A 124 27.39 17.03 -11.05
CA ARG A 124 28.34 15.92 -11.30
C ARG A 124 28.91 15.96 -12.71
N ASP A 125 30.08 16.58 -12.79
CA ASP A 125 31.21 16.36 -13.69
C ASP A 125 30.97 15.47 -14.92
N ARG A 126 30.82 16.13 -16.07
CA ARG A 126 30.82 15.54 -17.41
C ARG A 126 32.23 15.14 -17.86
N ASN A 127 32.89 14.15 -17.26
CA ASN A 127 34.17 13.62 -17.79
C ASN A 127 34.47 12.15 -17.41
N GLY A 128 33.46 11.28 -17.39
CA GLY A 128 33.65 9.82 -17.32
C GLY A 128 33.45 9.17 -18.70
N PRO A 129 34.29 8.21 -19.14
CA PRO A 129 34.10 7.52 -20.41
C PRO A 129 32.77 6.73 -20.40
N PRO A 130 32.06 6.65 -21.54
CA PRO A 130 30.79 5.95 -21.63
C PRO A 130 30.97 4.45 -21.32
N PRO A 131 30.02 3.81 -20.62
CA PRO A 131 30.06 2.37 -20.41
C PRO A 131 29.89 1.60 -21.74
N PRO A 132 30.52 0.41 -21.90
CA PRO A 132 30.47 -0.34 -23.15
C PRO A 132 29.05 -0.74 -23.55
N ARG A 133 28.67 -0.43 -24.79
CA ARG A 133 27.42 -0.85 -25.41
C ARG A 133 27.45 -2.35 -25.71
N MET A 134 27.04 -3.18 -24.74
CA MET A 134 26.68 -4.57 -25.00
C MET A 134 25.24 -4.62 -25.52
N GLY A 135 25.08 -5.08 -26.76
CA GLY A 135 23.79 -5.21 -27.43
C GLY A 135 22.88 -6.22 -26.73
N GLY A 136 21.66 -5.79 -26.43
CA GLY A 136 20.53 -6.62 -26.03
C GLY A 136 19.29 -6.06 -26.70
N GLU A 137 18.61 -6.92 -27.45
CA GLU A 137 17.43 -6.63 -28.25
C GLU A 137 16.31 -6.05 -27.38
N HIS A 138 15.84 -4.85 -27.74
CA HIS A 138 14.59 -4.28 -27.28
C HIS A 138 13.54 -4.60 -28.34
N GLU A 139 12.45 -5.27 -27.96
CA GLU A 139 11.08 -4.82 -28.24
C GLU A 139 10.04 -5.81 -27.70
N GLY A 140 9.14 -5.30 -26.88
CA GLY A 140 8.02 -6.07 -26.36
C GLY A 140 7.24 -5.32 -25.27
N ASP A 141 6.91 -4.06 -25.53
CA ASP A 141 5.93 -3.32 -24.73
C ASP A 141 4.65 -4.14 -24.57
N ARG A 142 4.22 -4.38 -23.34
CA ARG A 142 2.81 -4.42 -22.99
C ARG A 142 2.61 -3.83 -21.61
N GLN A 143 2.38 -2.54 -21.66
CA GLN A 143 1.69 -1.69 -20.71
C GLN A 143 0.38 -2.36 -20.26
N CYS A 144 0.45 -3.19 -19.22
CA CYS A 144 -0.72 -3.64 -18.48
C CYS A 144 -0.92 -2.68 -17.30
N ILE A 145 -1.61 -1.58 -17.60
CA ILE A 145 -2.55 -0.84 -16.74
C ILE A 145 -2.14 -0.81 -15.26
N ASN A 146 -1.64 0.36 -14.84
CA ASN A 146 -1.39 0.79 -13.46
C ASN A 146 -2.64 0.69 -12.56
N ILE A 147 -3.03 -0.53 -12.18
CA ILE A 147 -3.92 -0.78 -11.03
C ILE A 147 -3.09 -0.69 -9.73
N LYS A 148 -1.76 -0.81 -9.83
CA LYS A 148 -0.84 -0.70 -8.69
C LYS A 148 -0.71 0.72 -8.12
N GLU A 149 -1.11 1.78 -8.82
CA GLU A 149 -0.81 3.16 -8.37
C GLU A 149 -1.85 3.78 -7.44
N LYS A 150 -3.09 3.27 -7.39
CA LYS A 150 -4.08 3.74 -6.41
C LYS A 150 -4.05 2.93 -5.12
N THR A 151 -3.79 1.62 -5.20
CA THR A 151 -3.61 0.75 -4.03
C THR A 151 -2.26 0.96 -3.33
N PHE A 152 -1.30 1.61 -3.98
CA PHE A 152 -0.04 2.05 -3.35
C PHE A 152 -0.25 3.11 -2.26
N ILE A 153 -1.32 3.92 -2.36
CA ILE A 153 -1.66 4.91 -1.33
C ILE A 153 -2.03 4.23 -0.01
N LEU A 154 -2.62 3.04 -0.06
CA LEU A 154 -2.94 2.24 1.12
C LEU A 154 -1.84 1.22 1.49
N SER A 155 -0.91 0.90 0.59
CA SER A 155 0.17 -0.07 0.86
C SER A 155 1.56 0.54 1.13
N VAL A 156 1.76 1.84 0.91
CA VAL A 156 2.97 2.58 1.37
C VAL A 156 2.75 3.26 2.72
N PHE A 157 1.50 3.55 3.07
CA PHE A 157 1.15 4.08 4.39
C PHE A 157 0.92 2.99 5.45
N PHE A 158 1.16 1.70 5.18
CA PHE A 158 1.03 0.63 6.18
C PHE A 158 2.07 -0.49 6.04
N LEU A 159 3.33 -0.13 5.77
CA LEU A 159 4.41 -1.11 5.74
C LEU A 159 5.78 -0.54 6.09
#